data_AF-A0BEQ2-F1
#
_entry.id   AF-A0BEQ2-F1
#
_cell.length_a   1.000
_cell.length_b   1.000
_cell.length_c   1.000
_cell.angle_alpha   90.00
_cell.angle_beta   90.00
_cell.angle_gamma   90.00
#
_symmetry.space_group_name_H-M   'P 1'
#
loop_
_entity.id
_entity.type
_entity.pdbx_description
1 polymer ?
#
loop_
_entity_poly.entity_id
_entity_poly.type
_entity_poly.pdbx_seq_one_letter_code
_entity_poly.pdbx_strand_id
1 'polypeptide(L)'
;MKAIFGILAIIVITQAGFVQKYPLNYSNKRNIMSIMTEVESKIQARNPLDSIKGILNAFKSEVASEQGIHDEVYNAQKTECDSEIDYRSKEVQDANSILTSANGILKTAKIIKGKASATLDATEEILNTATRHIEMINSARKEDTQSYNRAAVSFNDAINAIDDSIDLATALAKGQVSLAQVAELSTKLLKSALATKLIQEFRQPMAALAAITQEDDASAAERLVQLLQTLRGAVETAWTEYTTQNQLALQQFMGQKELYTTTQDRLDKAKSRLVAKLESTEGVISVQTAVAQAAINRRSRNQNLLEDANDLCHSFEVEYEAVTAGRRQELVLINELERLATRRAAEQQS
;
A
#
# COMPACT_ATOMS: atom_id res chain seq x y z
N MET A 1 -26.51 17.15 16.99
CA MET A 1 -27.55 17.37 18.03
C MET A 1 -27.10 16.97 19.43
N LYS A 2 -26.67 15.73 19.71
CA LYS A 2 -26.20 15.35 21.07
C LYS A 2 -24.99 16.14 21.60
N ALA A 3 -24.07 16.56 20.74
CA ALA A 3 -22.93 17.41 21.13
C ALA A 3 -23.34 18.87 21.45
N ILE A 4 -24.38 19.38 20.79
CA ILE A 4 -24.91 20.75 21.03
C ILE A 4 -25.59 20.81 22.40
N PHE A 5 -26.33 19.76 22.78
CA PHE A 5 -26.90 19.63 24.12
C PHE A 5 -25.84 19.46 25.22
N GLY A 6 -24.69 18.85 24.92
CA GLY A 6 -23.55 18.77 25.85
C GLY A 6 -22.88 20.12 26.10
N ILE A 7 -22.73 20.94 25.05
CA ILE A 7 -22.13 22.29 25.14
C ILE A 7 -23.08 23.26 25.86
N LEU A 8 -24.39 23.22 25.57
CA LEU A 8 -25.40 23.97 26.33
C LEU A 8 -25.45 23.55 27.81
N ALA A 9 -25.28 22.26 28.11
CA ALA A 9 -25.23 21.79 29.50
C ALA A 9 -23.96 22.26 30.23
N ILE A 10 -22.80 22.30 29.58
CA ILE A 10 -21.57 22.81 30.21
C ILE A 10 -21.66 24.31 30.45
N ILE A 11 -22.17 25.09 29.49
CA ILE A 11 -22.39 26.55 29.64
C ILE A 11 -23.42 26.85 30.75
N VAL A 12 -24.50 26.06 30.85
CA VAL A 12 -25.52 26.25 31.90
C VAL A 12 -25.02 25.79 33.28
N ILE A 13 -24.18 24.74 33.35
CA ILE A 13 -23.62 24.23 34.62
C ILE A 13 -22.51 25.15 35.13
N THR A 14 -21.65 25.70 34.26
CA THR A 14 -20.66 26.71 34.68
C THR A 14 -21.35 27.99 35.14
N GLN A 15 -22.41 28.45 34.47
CA GLN A 15 -23.18 29.62 34.91
C GLN A 15 -23.97 29.37 36.21
N ALA A 16 -24.56 28.20 36.42
CA ALA A 16 -25.27 27.89 37.68
C ALA A 16 -24.30 27.77 38.88
N GLY A 17 -23.12 27.19 38.67
CA GLY A 17 -22.05 27.12 39.68
C GLY A 17 -21.42 28.49 39.97
N PHE A 18 -21.27 29.34 38.95
CA PHE A 18 -20.80 30.72 39.12
C PHE A 18 -21.79 31.58 39.91
N VAL A 19 -23.09 31.49 39.62
CA VAL A 19 -24.14 32.27 40.30
C VAL A 19 -24.28 31.87 41.79
N GLN A 20 -23.99 30.61 42.13
CA GLN A 20 -23.90 30.16 43.53
C GLN A 20 -22.60 30.56 44.23
N LYS A 21 -21.47 30.60 43.51
CA LYS A 21 -20.15 30.95 44.05
C LYS A 21 -19.92 32.46 44.18
N TYR A 22 -20.51 33.23 43.26
CA TYR A 22 -20.54 34.68 43.23
C TYR A 22 -22.02 35.11 43.23
N PRO A 23 -22.63 35.31 44.41
CA PRO A 23 -24.01 35.75 44.47
C PRO A 23 -24.10 37.16 43.88
N LEU A 24 -24.50 37.23 42.61
CA LEU A 24 -24.87 38.47 41.95
C LEU A 24 -26.20 38.94 42.55
N ASN A 25 -26.11 39.64 43.67
CA ASN A 25 -27.28 40.12 44.40
C ASN A 25 -27.86 41.36 43.70
N TYR A 26 -28.52 41.16 42.56
CA TYR A 26 -29.31 42.20 41.88
C TYR A 26 -30.63 42.54 42.62
N SER A 27 -30.87 41.96 43.81
CA SER A 27 -32.15 42.05 44.54
C SER A 27 -32.49 43.47 44.99
N ASN A 28 -31.51 44.36 45.11
CA ASN A 28 -31.75 45.78 45.26
C ASN A 28 -31.29 46.45 43.98
N LYS A 29 -32.19 46.64 43.01
CA LYS A 29 -31.93 47.57 41.91
C LYS A 29 -31.72 48.95 42.52
N ARG A 30 -30.46 49.27 42.81
CA ARG A 30 -30.02 50.58 43.27
C ARG A 30 -30.51 51.58 42.26
N ASN A 31 -31.45 52.42 42.71
CA ASN A 31 -32.03 53.43 41.87
C ASN A 31 -31.48 54.77 42.33
N ILE A 32 -30.60 55.37 41.52
CA ILE A 32 -30.05 56.70 41.81
C ILE A 32 -31.16 57.73 42.00
N MET A 33 -32.31 57.57 41.34
CA MET A 33 -33.50 58.39 41.54
C MET A 33 -34.05 58.24 42.97
N SER A 34 -34.10 57.02 43.50
CA SER A 34 -34.54 56.76 44.87
C SER A 34 -33.61 57.42 45.89
N ILE A 35 -32.29 57.33 45.66
CA ILE A 35 -31.29 57.99 46.51
C ILE A 35 -31.40 59.51 46.41
N MET A 36 -31.60 60.06 45.21
CA MET A 36 -31.81 61.50 45.02
C MET A 36 -33.07 62.00 45.74
N THR A 37 -34.19 61.27 45.64
CA THR A 37 -35.43 61.58 46.36
C THR A 37 -35.24 61.50 47.88
N GLU A 38 -34.49 60.51 48.36
CA GLU A 38 -34.20 60.39 49.79
C GLU A 38 -33.29 61.51 50.29
N VAL A 39 -32.23 61.84 49.54
CA VAL A 39 -31.34 62.98 49.84
C VAL A 39 -32.14 64.29 49.84
N GLU A 40 -33.02 64.52 48.86
CA GLU A 40 -33.86 65.70 48.79
C GLU A 40 -34.83 65.78 49.98
N SER A 41 -35.50 64.68 50.33
CA SER A 41 -36.38 64.60 51.50
C SER A 41 -35.63 64.91 52.80
N LYS A 42 -34.40 64.37 52.96
CA LYS A 42 -33.58 64.62 54.15
C LYS A 42 -33.10 66.07 54.23
N ILE A 43 -32.80 66.71 53.10
CA ILE A 43 -32.49 68.15 53.01
C ILE A 43 -33.72 69.00 53.38
N GLN A 44 -34.90 68.67 52.85
CA GLN A 44 -36.15 69.40 53.15
C GLN A 44 -36.54 69.28 54.63
N ALA A 45 -36.33 68.10 55.22
CA ALA A 45 -36.62 67.83 56.62
C ALA A 45 -35.54 68.37 57.60
N ARG A 46 -34.52 69.10 57.12
CA ARG A 46 -33.40 69.66 57.92
C ARG A 46 -32.66 68.62 58.76
N ASN A 47 -32.51 67.40 58.25
CA ASN A 47 -31.73 66.38 58.94
C ASN A 47 -30.24 66.75 58.96
N PRO A 48 -29.46 66.28 59.96
CA PRO A 48 -28.03 66.52 60.00
C PRO A 48 -27.33 66.06 58.71
N LEU A 49 -26.34 66.84 58.25
CA LEU A 49 -25.55 66.53 57.05
C LEU A 49 -24.94 65.12 57.11
N ASP A 50 -24.59 64.65 58.31
CA ASP A 50 -24.06 63.31 58.53
C ASP A 50 -25.05 62.20 58.16
N SER A 51 -26.36 62.44 58.31
CA SER A 51 -27.40 61.50 57.87
C SER A 51 -27.46 61.38 56.35
N ILE A 52 -27.30 62.49 55.64
CA ILE A 52 -27.24 62.53 54.17
C ILE A 52 -25.95 61.87 53.68
N LYS A 53 -24.81 62.18 54.30
CA LYS A 53 -23.53 61.53 54.00
C LYS A 53 -23.56 60.03 54.28
N GLY A 54 -24.29 59.58 55.32
CA GLY A 54 -24.49 58.16 55.61
C GLY A 54 -25.15 57.40 54.46
N ILE A 55 -26.21 57.97 53.86
CA ILE A 55 -26.90 57.36 52.70
C ILE A 55 -25.99 57.31 51.47
N LEU A 56 -25.28 58.41 51.17
CA LEU A 56 -24.36 58.46 50.03
C LEU A 56 -23.16 57.51 50.22
N ASN A 57 -22.64 57.38 51.43
CA ASN A 57 -21.56 56.45 51.76
C ASN A 57 -22.00 54.98 51.68
N ALA A 58 -23.24 54.67 52.11
CA ALA A 58 -23.81 53.33 51.93
C ALA A 58 -23.89 52.98 50.44
N PHE A 59 -24.39 53.89 49.59
CA PHE A 59 -24.42 53.69 48.15
C PHE A 59 -23.02 53.50 47.53
N LYS A 60 -22.03 54.34 47.91
CA LYS A 60 -20.63 54.16 47.47
C LYS A 60 -20.08 52.80 47.87
N SER A 61 -20.33 52.35 49.10
CA SER A 61 -19.89 51.05 49.61
C SER A 61 -20.51 49.90 48.84
N GLU A 62 -21.80 50.00 48.52
CA GLU A 62 -22.46 49.00 47.67
C GLU A 62 -21.82 49.01 46.27
N VAL A 63 -21.51 50.17 45.68
CA VAL A 63 -20.95 50.25 44.31
C VAL A 63 -19.58 49.59 44.27
N ALA A 64 -18.75 49.84 45.28
CA ALA A 64 -17.47 49.17 45.45
C ALA A 64 -17.63 47.65 45.66
N SER A 65 -18.61 47.21 46.44
CA SER A 65 -18.87 45.78 46.66
C SER A 65 -19.31 45.07 45.38
N GLU A 66 -20.19 45.67 44.58
CA GLU A 66 -20.62 45.09 43.30
C GLU A 66 -19.48 45.08 42.28
N GLN A 67 -18.65 46.12 42.23
CA GLN A 67 -17.45 46.11 41.40
C GLN A 67 -16.50 44.99 41.82
N GLY A 68 -16.28 44.78 43.12
CA GLY A 68 -15.43 43.68 43.61
C GLY A 68 -15.94 42.30 43.18
N ILE A 69 -17.25 42.05 43.29
CA ILE A 69 -17.86 40.79 42.81
C ILE A 69 -17.70 40.66 41.29
N HIS A 70 -17.90 41.75 40.55
CA HIS A 70 -17.77 41.75 39.10
C HIS A 70 -16.31 41.55 38.63
N ASP A 71 -15.33 42.10 39.35
CA ASP A 71 -13.89 41.85 39.15
C ASP A 71 -13.55 40.37 39.39
N GLU A 72 -14.09 39.77 40.45
CA GLU A 72 -13.91 38.35 40.74
C GLU A 72 -14.51 37.46 39.65
N VAL A 73 -15.73 37.79 39.19
CA VAL A 73 -16.40 37.07 38.10
C VAL A 73 -15.61 37.18 36.81
N TYR A 74 -15.19 38.39 36.43
CA TYR A 74 -14.39 38.61 35.22
C TYR A 74 -13.05 37.87 35.26
N ASN A 75 -12.33 37.91 36.38
CA ASN A 75 -11.06 37.21 36.52
C ASN A 75 -11.22 35.68 36.37
N ALA A 76 -12.30 35.13 36.93
CA ALA A 76 -12.60 33.71 36.80
C ALA A 76 -13.04 33.35 35.36
N GLN A 77 -13.88 34.16 34.72
CA GLN A 77 -14.25 34.01 33.29
C GLN A 77 -13.02 34.07 32.39
N LYS A 78 -12.14 35.05 32.61
CA LYS A 78 -10.88 35.22 31.87
C LYS A 78 -9.97 33.99 32.01
N THR A 79 -9.86 33.44 33.22
CA THR A 79 -9.05 32.24 33.46
C THR A 79 -9.60 31.02 32.72
N GLU A 80 -10.92 30.81 32.73
CA GLU A 80 -11.57 29.73 31.97
C GLU A 80 -11.38 29.92 30.47
N CYS A 81 -11.50 31.16 30.00
CA CYS A 81 -11.25 31.58 28.63
C CYS A 81 -9.83 31.24 28.15
N ASP A 82 -8.81 31.69 28.87
CA ASP A 82 -7.41 31.45 28.53
C ASP A 82 -7.10 29.94 28.49
N SER A 83 -7.67 29.18 29.43
CA SER A 83 -7.53 27.73 29.48
C SER A 83 -8.18 27.02 28.27
N GLU A 84 -9.36 27.47 27.84
CA GLU A 84 -10.06 26.88 26.70
C GLU A 84 -9.33 27.22 25.39
N ILE A 85 -8.86 28.46 25.21
CA ILE A 85 -8.06 28.87 24.04
C ILE A 85 -6.77 28.05 23.96
N ASP A 86 -6.03 27.89 25.06
CA ASP A 86 -4.81 27.07 25.09
C ASP A 86 -5.11 25.60 24.75
N TYR A 87 -6.16 25.03 25.33
CA TYR A 87 -6.59 23.66 25.04
C TYR A 87 -6.93 23.48 23.56
N ARG A 88 -7.76 24.36 22.98
CA ARG A 88 -8.17 24.27 21.58
C ARG A 88 -7.01 24.50 20.61
N SER A 89 -6.10 25.41 20.95
CA SER A 89 -4.89 25.67 20.16
C SER A 89 -4.00 24.42 20.09
N LYS A 90 -3.78 23.74 21.22
CA LYS A 90 -3.06 22.45 21.28
C LYS A 90 -3.76 21.36 20.48
N GLU A 91 -5.08 21.25 20.60
CA GLU A 91 -5.87 20.30 19.84
C GLU A 91 -5.79 20.50 18.32
N VAL A 92 -5.74 21.75 17.86
CA VAL A 92 -5.52 22.10 16.43
C VAL A 92 -4.11 21.70 16.00
N GLN A 93 -3.10 21.98 16.82
CA GLN A 93 -1.71 21.62 16.54
C GLN A 93 -1.53 20.09 16.45
N ASP A 94 -2.10 19.34 17.40
CA ASP A 94 -2.06 17.88 17.42
C ASP A 94 -2.73 17.28 16.17
N ALA A 95 -3.90 17.82 15.78
CA ALA A 95 -4.57 17.39 14.56
C ALA A 95 -3.71 17.65 13.30
N ASN A 96 -3.00 18.78 13.23
CA ASN A 96 -2.08 19.08 12.13
C ASN A 96 -0.86 18.13 12.11
N SER A 97 -0.33 17.77 13.28
CA SER A 97 0.78 16.81 13.40
C SER A 97 0.37 15.42 12.91
N ILE A 98 -0.79 14.93 13.36
CA ILE A 98 -1.37 13.64 12.90
C ILE A 98 -1.60 13.67 11.39
N LEU A 99 -2.17 14.75 10.86
CA LEU A 99 -2.43 14.89 9.43
C LEU A 99 -1.14 14.84 8.61
N THR A 100 -0.09 15.54 9.06
CA THR A 100 1.21 15.57 8.40
C THR A 100 1.84 14.17 8.38
N SER A 101 1.83 13.48 9.52
CA SER A 101 2.33 12.11 9.65
C SER A 101 1.57 11.13 8.74
N ALA A 102 0.23 11.16 8.80
CA ALA A 102 -0.62 10.30 7.97
C ALA A 102 -0.38 10.53 6.47
N ASN A 103 -0.24 11.79 6.03
CA ASN A 103 0.08 12.13 4.65
C ASN A 103 1.48 11.65 4.23
N GLY A 104 2.47 11.72 5.12
CA GLY A 104 3.81 11.18 4.89
C GLY A 104 3.79 9.66 4.68
N ILE A 105 3.05 8.93 5.51
CA ILE A 105 2.86 7.49 5.38
C ILE A 105 2.09 7.16 4.08
N LEU A 106 1.02 7.90 3.77
CA LEU A 106 0.25 7.73 2.52
C LEU A 106 1.12 7.88 1.28
N LYS A 107 1.97 8.92 1.23
CA LYS A 107 2.90 9.14 0.11
C LYS A 107 3.84 7.94 -0.05
N THR A 108 4.43 7.48 1.05
CA THR A 108 5.34 6.33 1.05
C THR A 108 4.64 5.05 0.61
N ALA A 109 3.44 4.77 1.15
CA ALA A 109 2.63 3.61 0.80
C ALA A 109 2.24 3.61 -0.68
N LYS A 110 1.85 4.76 -1.25
CA LYS A 110 1.56 4.89 -2.69
C LYS A 110 2.79 4.58 -3.56
N ILE A 111 3.98 5.04 -3.16
CA ILE A 111 5.23 4.72 -3.87
C ILE A 111 5.53 3.23 -3.80
N ILE A 112 5.40 2.62 -2.62
CA ILE A 112 5.60 1.18 -2.42
C ILE A 112 4.61 0.39 -3.27
N LYS A 113 3.33 0.79 -3.31
CA LYS A 113 2.31 0.17 -4.16
C LYS A 113 2.70 0.21 -5.63
N GLY A 114 3.09 1.38 -6.14
CA GLY A 114 3.50 1.53 -7.54
C GLY A 114 4.69 0.64 -7.90
N LYS A 115 5.72 0.60 -7.03
CA LYS A 115 6.88 -0.28 -7.24
C LYS A 115 6.51 -1.76 -7.18
N ALA A 116 5.72 -2.17 -6.18
CA ALA A 116 5.31 -3.57 -6.03
C ALA A 116 4.45 -4.04 -7.22
N SER A 117 3.58 -3.17 -7.75
CA SER A 117 2.78 -3.46 -8.95
C SER A 117 3.67 -3.65 -10.18
N ALA A 118 4.60 -2.72 -10.44
CA ALA A 118 5.50 -2.84 -11.59
C ALA A 118 6.38 -4.10 -11.51
N THR A 119 6.86 -4.45 -10.31
CA THR A 119 7.61 -5.69 -10.10
C THR A 119 6.73 -6.93 -10.29
N LEU A 120 5.45 -6.87 -9.91
CA LEU A 120 4.50 -7.96 -10.14
C LEU A 120 4.30 -8.19 -11.63
N ASP A 121 4.03 -7.14 -12.41
CA ASP A 121 3.83 -7.21 -13.86
C ASP A 121 5.06 -7.83 -14.55
N ALA A 122 6.26 -7.35 -14.20
CA ALA A 122 7.51 -7.91 -14.74
C ALA A 122 7.72 -9.38 -14.32
N THR A 123 7.34 -9.74 -13.09
CA THR A 123 7.43 -11.13 -12.61
C THR A 123 6.50 -12.04 -13.41
N GLU A 124 5.28 -11.60 -13.71
CA GLU A 124 4.32 -12.34 -14.52
C GLU A 124 4.77 -12.50 -15.98
N GLU A 125 5.38 -11.47 -16.57
CA GLU A 125 5.95 -11.55 -17.91
C GLU A 125 7.07 -12.60 -17.99
N ILE A 126 7.99 -12.60 -17.02
CA ILE A 126 9.07 -13.58 -16.96
C ILE A 126 8.52 -14.99 -16.71
N LEU A 127 7.51 -15.14 -15.84
CA LEU A 127 6.85 -16.41 -15.57
C LEU A 127 6.20 -16.99 -16.83
N ASN A 128 5.50 -16.16 -17.60
CA ASN A 128 4.90 -16.55 -18.88
C ASN A 128 5.97 -16.97 -19.89
N THR A 129 7.09 -16.25 -19.92
CA THR A 129 8.23 -16.59 -20.79
C THR A 129 8.86 -17.93 -20.40
N ALA A 130 9.09 -18.16 -19.11
CA ALA A 130 9.63 -19.44 -18.61
C ALA A 130 8.67 -20.61 -18.93
N THR A 131 7.37 -20.41 -18.74
CA THR A 131 6.33 -21.42 -19.07
C THR A 131 6.35 -21.79 -20.55
N ARG A 132 6.38 -20.80 -21.45
CA ARG A 132 6.50 -21.04 -22.90
C ARG A 132 7.80 -21.76 -23.26
N HIS A 133 8.90 -21.41 -22.60
CA HIS A 133 10.18 -22.08 -22.86
C HIS A 133 10.14 -23.56 -22.44
N ILE A 134 9.51 -23.88 -21.30
CA ILE A 134 9.28 -25.26 -20.86
C ILE A 134 8.44 -26.04 -21.88
N GLU A 135 7.38 -25.43 -22.42
CA GLU A 135 6.55 -26.04 -23.46
C GLU A 135 7.36 -26.31 -24.74
N MET A 136 8.15 -25.33 -25.19
CA MET A 136 9.02 -25.48 -26.37
C MET A 136 10.03 -26.61 -26.21
N ILE A 137 10.78 -26.67 -25.10
CA ILE A 137 11.77 -27.73 -24.89
C ILE A 137 11.12 -29.11 -24.77
N ASN A 138 9.92 -29.21 -24.17
CA ASN A 138 9.20 -30.47 -24.11
C ASN A 138 8.72 -30.92 -25.49
N SER A 139 8.25 -30.00 -26.34
CA SER A 139 7.86 -30.31 -27.73
C SER A 139 9.05 -30.77 -28.56
N ALA A 140 10.17 -30.03 -28.51
CA ALA A 140 11.40 -30.40 -29.21
C ALA A 140 11.89 -31.79 -28.78
N ARG A 141 11.91 -32.06 -27.47
CA ARG A 141 12.32 -33.38 -26.94
C ARG A 141 11.40 -34.50 -27.39
N LYS A 142 10.09 -34.24 -27.53
CA LYS A 142 9.13 -35.23 -28.04
C LYS A 142 9.44 -35.58 -29.50
N GLU A 143 9.72 -34.59 -30.32
CA GLU A 143 10.13 -34.78 -31.72
C GLU A 143 11.46 -35.52 -31.83
N ASP A 144 12.47 -35.13 -31.05
CA ASP A 144 13.77 -35.79 -30.99
C ASP A 144 13.65 -37.25 -30.61
N THR A 145 12.83 -37.57 -29.60
CA THR A 145 12.58 -38.96 -29.17
C THR A 145 11.88 -39.78 -30.25
N GLN A 146 10.92 -39.19 -30.97
CA GLN A 146 10.28 -39.87 -32.10
C GLN A 146 11.26 -40.13 -33.24
N SER A 147 12.10 -39.14 -33.58
CA SER A 147 13.15 -39.30 -34.59
C SER A 147 14.15 -40.38 -34.18
N TYR A 148 14.59 -40.36 -32.92
CA TYR A 148 15.50 -41.35 -32.38
C TYR A 148 14.93 -42.78 -32.45
N ASN A 149 13.67 -42.96 -32.05
CA ASN A 149 13.01 -44.27 -32.09
C ASN A 149 12.87 -44.79 -33.54
N ARG A 150 12.57 -43.92 -34.50
CA ARG A 150 12.52 -44.31 -35.93
C ARG A 150 13.91 -44.69 -36.45
N ALA A 151 14.93 -43.90 -36.11
CA ALA A 151 16.31 -44.19 -36.50
C ALA A 151 16.79 -45.52 -35.90
N ALA A 152 16.47 -45.81 -34.63
CA ALA A 152 16.81 -47.06 -33.97
C ALA A 152 16.30 -48.29 -34.74
N VAL A 153 15.05 -48.24 -35.21
CA VAL A 153 14.48 -49.29 -36.06
C VAL A 153 15.23 -49.36 -37.40
N SER A 154 15.43 -48.24 -38.09
CA SER A 154 16.16 -48.21 -39.37
C SER A 154 17.58 -48.77 -39.27
N PHE A 155 18.32 -48.46 -38.20
CA PHE A 155 19.67 -48.97 -37.98
C PHE A 155 19.66 -50.47 -37.68
N ASN A 156 18.73 -50.93 -36.83
CA ASN A 156 18.59 -52.36 -36.53
C ASN A 156 18.20 -53.17 -37.77
N ASP A 157 17.24 -52.68 -38.57
CA ASP A 157 16.84 -53.31 -39.83
C ASP A 157 17.98 -53.31 -40.85
N ALA A 158 18.80 -52.25 -40.88
CA ALA A 158 19.98 -52.19 -41.74
C ALA A 158 21.06 -53.21 -41.33
N ILE A 159 21.33 -53.35 -40.04
CA ILE A 159 22.28 -54.35 -39.52
C ILE A 159 21.78 -55.76 -39.87
N ASN A 160 20.51 -56.07 -39.63
CA ASN A 160 19.91 -57.36 -40.00
C ASN A 160 20.00 -57.62 -41.51
N ALA A 161 19.74 -56.61 -42.34
CA ALA A 161 19.86 -56.74 -43.79
C ALA A 161 21.32 -56.97 -44.24
N ILE A 162 22.30 -56.38 -43.56
CA ILE A 162 23.72 -56.61 -43.83
C ILE A 162 24.13 -58.01 -43.38
N ASP A 163 23.66 -58.48 -42.23
CA ASP A 163 23.92 -59.83 -41.72
C ASP A 163 23.34 -60.90 -42.65
N ASP A 164 22.06 -60.76 -43.05
CA ASP A 164 21.44 -61.57 -44.11
C ASP A 164 22.30 -61.56 -45.39
N SER A 165 22.89 -60.40 -45.72
CA SER A 165 23.68 -60.23 -46.92
C SER A 165 25.03 -60.92 -46.85
N ILE A 166 25.66 -60.93 -45.68
CA ILE A 166 26.92 -61.63 -45.41
C ILE A 166 26.69 -63.14 -45.53
N ASP A 167 25.60 -63.66 -44.98
CA ASP A 167 25.27 -65.08 -45.05
C ASP A 167 25.02 -65.53 -46.50
N LEU A 168 24.27 -64.74 -47.27
CA LEU A 168 24.00 -65.02 -48.68
C LEU A 168 25.27 -64.88 -49.54
N ALA A 169 26.11 -63.87 -49.32
CA ALA A 169 27.39 -63.73 -50.04
C ALA A 169 28.33 -64.90 -49.71
N THR A 170 28.32 -65.40 -48.47
CA THR A 170 29.08 -66.59 -48.05
C THR A 170 28.56 -67.87 -48.72
N ALA A 171 27.24 -68.01 -48.85
CA ALA A 171 26.65 -69.15 -49.56
C ALA A 171 26.87 -69.06 -51.08
N LEU A 172 26.90 -67.85 -51.65
CA LEU A 172 27.24 -67.60 -53.05
C LEU A 172 28.69 -68.00 -53.35
N ALA A 173 29.64 -67.69 -52.45
CA ALA A 173 31.03 -68.15 -52.57
C ALA A 173 31.17 -69.69 -52.61
N LYS A 174 30.17 -70.43 -52.11
CA LYS A 174 30.10 -71.89 -52.13
C LYS A 174 29.26 -72.45 -53.30
N GLY A 175 28.75 -71.58 -54.19
CA GLY A 175 27.90 -71.97 -55.32
C GLY A 175 26.48 -72.39 -54.94
N GLN A 176 25.95 -71.95 -53.79
CA GLN A 176 24.68 -72.45 -53.21
C GLN A 176 23.50 -71.48 -53.34
N VAL A 177 23.64 -70.38 -54.10
CA VAL A 177 22.66 -69.28 -54.14
C VAL A 177 22.28 -68.94 -55.58
N SER A 178 21.00 -68.68 -55.80
CA SER A 178 20.44 -68.30 -57.11
C SER A 178 20.56 -66.80 -57.39
N LEU A 179 20.60 -66.41 -58.67
CA LEU A 179 20.67 -65.02 -59.12
C LEU A 179 19.49 -64.16 -58.61
N ALA A 180 18.32 -64.76 -58.39
CA ALA A 180 17.14 -64.08 -57.83
C ALA A 180 17.36 -63.61 -56.38
N GLN A 181 18.08 -64.40 -55.58
CA GLN A 181 18.43 -64.05 -54.20
C GLN A 181 19.46 -62.90 -54.15
N VAL A 182 20.33 -62.80 -55.15
CA VAL A 182 21.28 -61.68 -55.32
C VAL A 182 20.55 -60.36 -55.62
N ALA A 183 19.49 -60.39 -56.45
CA ALA A 183 18.67 -59.22 -56.73
C ALA A 183 17.90 -58.73 -55.49
N GLU A 184 17.37 -59.64 -54.67
CA GLU A 184 16.73 -59.29 -53.41
C GLU A 184 17.70 -58.59 -52.43
N LEU A 185 18.94 -59.06 -52.38
CA LEU A 185 20.04 -58.47 -51.61
C LEU A 185 20.25 -56.99 -51.95
N SER A 186 20.33 -56.68 -53.24
CA SER A 186 20.57 -55.32 -53.73
C SER A 186 19.46 -54.36 -53.30
N THR A 187 18.20 -54.84 -53.31
CA THR A 187 17.05 -54.05 -52.89
C THR A 187 17.04 -53.81 -51.39
N LYS A 188 17.36 -54.84 -50.59
CA LYS A 188 17.48 -54.72 -49.13
C LYS A 188 18.57 -53.73 -48.74
N LEU A 189 19.77 -53.87 -49.31
CA LEU A 189 20.90 -52.97 -49.05
C LEU A 189 20.59 -51.52 -49.46
N LEU A 190 19.95 -51.30 -50.62
CA LEU A 190 19.56 -49.96 -51.05
C LEU A 190 18.52 -49.33 -50.10
N LYS A 191 17.51 -50.09 -49.66
CA LYS A 191 16.52 -49.61 -48.68
C LYS A 191 17.18 -49.25 -47.35
N SER A 192 18.10 -50.09 -46.87
CA SER A 192 18.86 -49.86 -45.64
C SER A 192 19.76 -48.62 -45.73
N ALA A 193 20.42 -48.41 -46.88
CA ALA A 193 21.23 -47.22 -47.14
C ALA A 193 20.41 -45.93 -47.08
N LEU A 194 19.20 -45.94 -47.66
CA LEU A 194 18.30 -44.80 -47.65
C LEU A 194 17.71 -44.55 -46.25
N ALA A 195 17.31 -45.62 -45.54
CA ALA A 195 16.69 -45.52 -44.22
C ALA A 195 17.66 -45.02 -43.14
N THR A 196 18.95 -45.38 -43.25
CA THR A 196 20.04 -44.93 -42.35
C THR A 196 20.71 -43.65 -42.82
N LYS A 197 20.47 -43.22 -44.06
CA LYS A 197 21.14 -42.09 -44.75
C LYS A 197 22.65 -42.31 -44.95
N LEU A 198 23.12 -43.56 -44.97
CA LEU A 198 24.52 -43.94 -45.14
C LEU A 198 24.84 -44.37 -46.59
N ILE A 199 24.38 -43.61 -47.58
CA ILE A 199 24.48 -44.02 -48.99
C ILE A 199 25.94 -44.21 -49.45
N GLN A 200 26.88 -43.45 -48.87
CA GLN A 200 28.29 -43.52 -49.27
C GLN A 200 28.96 -44.81 -48.80
N GLU A 201 28.63 -45.23 -47.59
CA GLU A 201 29.12 -46.44 -46.94
C GLU A 201 28.64 -47.69 -47.70
N PHE A 202 27.39 -47.67 -48.19
CA PHE A 202 26.79 -48.77 -48.94
C PHE A 202 27.26 -48.85 -50.40
N ARG A 203 27.91 -47.82 -50.95
CA ARG A 203 28.26 -47.73 -52.38
C ARG A 203 29.17 -48.87 -52.85
N GLN A 204 30.25 -49.16 -52.12
CA GLN A 204 31.22 -50.17 -52.53
C GLN A 204 30.66 -51.60 -52.45
N PRO A 205 29.98 -52.02 -51.36
CA PRO A 205 29.30 -53.31 -51.32
C PRO A 205 28.26 -53.48 -52.43
N MET A 206 27.47 -52.45 -52.73
CA MET A 206 26.48 -52.53 -53.82
C MET A 206 27.13 -52.64 -55.20
N ALA A 207 28.24 -51.94 -55.43
CA ALA A 207 28.98 -52.04 -56.69
C ALA A 207 29.62 -53.43 -56.87
N ALA A 208 30.19 -53.99 -55.79
CA ALA A 208 30.73 -55.35 -55.80
C ALA A 208 29.64 -56.38 -56.05
N LEU A 209 28.47 -56.23 -55.45
CA LEU A 209 27.30 -57.07 -55.69
C LEU A 209 26.85 -57.04 -57.15
N ALA A 210 26.78 -55.84 -57.76
CA ALA A 210 26.34 -55.68 -59.15
C ALA A 210 27.35 -56.24 -60.17
N ALA A 211 28.62 -56.38 -59.79
CA ALA A 211 29.67 -56.93 -60.65
C ALA A 211 29.66 -58.47 -60.73
N ILE A 212 28.94 -59.15 -59.83
CA ILE A 212 28.84 -60.62 -59.82
C ILE A 212 27.88 -61.04 -60.95
N THR A 213 28.44 -61.61 -62.02
CA THR A 213 27.70 -61.90 -63.27
C THR A 213 27.66 -63.38 -63.67
N GLN A 214 28.45 -64.27 -63.05
CA GLN A 214 28.47 -65.73 -63.33
C GLN A 214 28.83 -66.60 -62.10
N GLU A 215 28.52 -67.91 -62.17
CA GLU A 215 28.65 -68.93 -61.11
C GLU A 215 30.10 -69.27 -60.67
N ASP A 216 31.14 -68.74 -61.33
CA ASP A 216 32.55 -69.17 -61.12
C ASP A 216 33.44 -68.11 -60.41
N ASP A 217 32.83 -67.26 -59.58
CA ASP A 217 33.48 -66.06 -59.03
C ASP A 217 33.61 -66.08 -57.48
N ALA A 218 34.06 -67.21 -56.94
CA ALA A 218 34.25 -67.40 -55.50
C ALA A 218 35.08 -66.28 -54.86
N SER A 219 36.10 -65.78 -55.55
CA SER A 219 36.95 -64.67 -55.10
C SER A 219 36.20 -63.32 -55.03
N ALA A 220 35.26 -63.06 -55.95
CA ALA A 220 34.43 -61.86 -55.92
C ALA A 220 33.40 -61.92 -54.80
N ALA A 221 32.84 -63.11 -54.53
CA ALA A 221 31.94 -63.34 -53.40
C ALA A 221 32.65 -63.19 -52.04
N GLU A 222 33.87 -63.72 -51.89
CA GLU A 222 34.71 -63.51 -50.70
C GLU A 222 35.02 -62.02 -50.47
N ARG A 223 35.32 -61.28 -51.54
CA ARG A 223 35.52 -59.82 -51.48
C ARG A 223 34.24 -59.09 -51.08
N LEU A 224 33.08 -59.51 -51.57
CA LEU A 224 31.80 -58.95 -51.17
C LEU A 224 31.54 -59.17 -49.66
N VAL A 225 31.84 -60.35 -49.13
CA VAL A 225 31.73 -60.63 -47.68
C VAL A 225 32.59 -59.64 -46.87
N GLN A 226 33.85 -59.42 -47.26
CA GLN A 226 34.73 -58.46 -46.57
C GLN A 226 34.20 -57.03 -46.62
N LEU A 227 33.65 -56.61 -47.77
CA LEU A 227 33.03 -55.29 -47.94
C LEU A 227 31.77 -55.14 -47.07
N LEU A 228 30.94 -56.18 -46.99
CA LEU A 228 29.74 -56.19 -46.15
C LEU A 228 30.09 -56.20 -44.65
N GLN A 229 31.12 -56.92 -44.22
CA GLN A 229 31.62 -56.87 -42.84
C GLN A 229 32.14 -55.47 -42.48
N THR A 230 32.85 -54.82 -43.40
CA THR A 230 33.31 -53.44 -43.23
C THR A 230 32.12 -52.47 -43.12
N LEU A 231 31.12 -52.63 -44.00
CA LEU A 231 29.88 -51.86 -43.95
C LEU A 231 29.15 -52.07 -42.62
N ARG A 232 29.04 -53.31 -42.13
CA ARG A 232 28.42 -53.64 -40.85
C ARG A 232 29.05 -52.83 -39.71
N GLY A 233 30.39 -52.83 -39.63
CA GLY A 233 31.11 -52.05 -38.64
C GLY A 233 30.90 -50.54 -38.76
N ALA A 234 30.80 -50.02 -40.00
CA ALA A 234 30.50 -48.60 -40.24
C ALA A 234 29.08 -48.23 -39.78
N VAL A 235 28.07 -49.08 -40.05
CA VAL A 235 26.68 -48.88 -39.61
C VAL A 235 26.58 -48.96 -38.08
N GLU A 236 27.25 -49.90 -37.43
CA GLU A 236 27.30 -49.99 -35.96
C GLU A 236 27.98 -48.77 -35.32
N THR A 237 29.05 -48.28 -35.93
CA THR A 237 29.74 -47.06 -35.48
C THR A 237 28.82 -45.85 -35.60
N ALA A 238 28.14 -45.68 -36.73
CA ALA A 238 27.18 -44.60 -36.95
C ALA A 238 26.00 -44.68 -35.98
N TRP A 239 25.50 -45.89 -35.68
CA TRP A 239 24.44 -46.09 -34.69
C TRP A 239 24.90 -45.73 -33.27
N THR A 240 26.12 -46.11 -32.90
CA THR A 240 26.72 -45.79 -31.59
C THR A 240 26.90 -44.27 -31.42
N GLU A 241 27.38 -43.59 -32.47
CA GLU A 241 27.50 -42.14 -32.48
C GLU A 241 26.13 -41.46 -32.34
N TYR A 242 25.14 -41.90 -33.12
CA TYR A 242 23.79 -41.36 -33.05
C TYR A 242 23.15 -41.55 -31.67
N THR A 243 23.39 -42.71 -31.03
CA THR A 243 22.95 -43.00 -29.66
C THR A 243 23.62 -42.09 -28.64
N THR A 244 24.93 -41.88 -28.78
CA THR A 244 25.71 -40.98 -27.91
C THR A 244 25.20 -39.54 -28.02
N GLN A 245 24.96 -39.05 -29.24
CA GLN A 245 24.40 -37.72 -29.47
C GLN A 245 23.01 -37.56 -28.84
N ASN A 246 22.14 -38.57 -28.96
CA ASN A 246 20.83 -38.53 -28.32
C ASN A 246 20.92 -38.52 -26.78
N GLN A 247 21.88 -39.25 -26.19
CA GLN A 247 22.12 -39.21 -24.74
C GLN A 247 22.59 -37.82 -24.27
N LEU A 248 23.50 -37.19 -25.01
CA LEU A 248 23.94 -35.81 -24.73
C LEU A 248 22.77 -34.82 -24.82
N ALA A 249 21.95 -34.93 -25.88
CA ALA A 249 20.75 -34.11 -26.04
C ALA A 249 19.73 -34.31 -24.90
N LEU A 250 19.56 -35.56 -24.42
CA LEU A 250 18.71 -35.86 -23.28
C LEU A 250 19.21 -35.21 -21.99
N GLN A 251 20.52 -35.28 -21.71
CA GLN A 251 21.12 -34.63 -20.54
C GLN A 251 20.93 -33.11 -20.59
N GLN A 252 21.17 -32.48 -21.75
CA GLN A 252 20.94 -31.05 -21.95
C GLN A 252 19.47 -30.66 -21.73
N PHE A 253 18.54 -31.46 -22.27
CA PHE A 253 17.11 -31.26 -22.04
C PHE A 253 16.76 -31.32 -20.55
N MET A 254 17.25 -32.32 -19.82
CA MET A 254 16.98 -32.46 -18.38
C MET A 254 17.50 -31.24 -17.60
N GLY A 255 18.73 -30.80 -17.88
CA GLY A 255 19.31 -29.62 -17.23
C GLY A 255 18.53 -28.32 -17.53
N GLN A 256 18.13 -28.10 -18.80
CA GLN A 256 17.31 -26.94 -19.15
C GLN A 256 15.93 -27.00 -18.49
N LYS A 257 15.28 -28.16 -18.49
CA LYS A 257 13.97 -28.36 -17.87
C LYS A 257 14.02 -28.07 -16.36
N GLU A 258 15.02 -28.59 -15.67
CA GLU A 258 15.22 -28.33 -14.24
C GLU A 258 15.45 -26.84 -13.95
N LEU A 259 16.32 -26.18 -14.74
CA LEU A 259 16.60 -24.75 -14.60
C LEU A 259 15.33 -23.89 -14.74
N TYR A 260 14.54 -24.14 -15.79
CA TYR A 260 13.32 -23.36 -16.03
C TYR A 260 12.22 -23.68 -15.02
N THR A 261 12.07 -24.93 -14.59
CA THR A 261 11.09 -25.32 -13.55
C THR A 261 11.45 -24.68 -12.21
N THR A 262 12.73 -24.69 -11.84
CA THR A 262 13.21 -24.01 -10.62
C THR A 262 12.99 -22.49 -10.70
N THR A 263 13.21 -21.92 -11.88
CA THR A 263 12.95 -20.49 -12.13
C THR A 263 11.47 -20.17 -11.99
N GLN A 264 10.59 -21.01 -12.54
CA GLN A 264 9.13 -20.90 -12.42
C GLN A 264 8.70 -20.91 -10.94
N ASP A 265 9.14 -21.91 -10.17
CA ASP A 265 8.82 -22.02 -8.74
C ASP A 265 9.26 -20.78 -7.93
N ARG A 266 10.44 -20.24 -8.25
CA ARG A 266 10.94 -19.01 -7.61
C ARG A 266 10.07 -17.80 -7.96
N LEU A 267 9.66 -17.68 -9.22
CA LEU A 267 8.82 -16.59 -9.70
C LEU A 267 7.41 -16.67 -9.12
N ASP A 268 6.81 -17.86 -9.00
CA ASP A 268 5.49 -18.04 -8.38
C ASP A 268 5.50 -17.65 -6.89
N LYS A 269 6.56 -18.01 -6.17
CA LYS A 269 6.78 -17.56 -4.78
C LYS A 269 6.95 -16.04 -4.71
N ALA A 270 7.70 -15.43 -5.63
CA ALA A 270 7.88 -13.98 -5.69
C ALA A 270 6.55 -13.26 -5.99
N LYS A 271 5.78 -13.74 -6.96
CA LYS A 271 4.43 -13.28 -7.29
C LYS A 271 3.53 -13.30 -6.07
N SER A 272 3.44 -14.43 -5.36
CA SER A 272 2.62 -14.57 -4.16
C SER A 272 3.00 -13.56 -3.06
N ARG A 273 4.31 -13.34 -2.85
CA ARG A 273 4.80 -12.33 -1.89
C ARG A 273 4.46 -10.91 -2.32
N LEU A 274 4.53 -10.60 -3.61
CA LEU A 274 4.18 -9.28 -4.15
C LEU A 274 2.69 -8.99 -4.02
N VAL A 275 1.83 -9.98 -4.29
CA VAL A 275 0.37 -9.87 -4.09
C VAL A 275 0.06 -9.57 -2.61
N ALA A 276 0.60 -10.36 -1.68
CA ALA A 276 0.41 -10.11 -0.25
C ALA A 276 0.95 -8.74 0.19
N LYS A 277 2.07 -8.28 -0.40
CA LYS A 277 2.63 -6.95 -0.14
C LYS A 277 1.71 -5.84 -0.64
N LEU A 278 1.09 -6.01 -1.81
CA LEU A 278 0.14 -5.05 -2.37
C LEU A 278 -1.10 -4.96 -1.48
N GLU A 279 -1.71 -6.08 -1.10
CA GLU A 279 -2.87 -6.11 -0.20
C GLU A 279 -2.57 -5.43 1.14
N SER A 280 -1.43 -5.76 1.76
CA SER A 280 -0.99 -5.11 2.99
C SER A 280 -0.81 -3.60 2.82
N THR A 281 -0.22 -3.17 1.70
CA THR A 281 0.00 -1.75 1.41
C THR A 281 -1.31 -1.01 1.15
N GLU A 282 -2.29 -1.64 0.50
CA GLU A 282 -3.64 -1.11 0.33
C GLU A 282 -4.38 -0.94 1.66
N GLY A 283 -4.23 -1.92 2.57
CA GLY A 283 -4.72 -1.80 3.94
C GLY A 283 -4.14 -0.58 4.66
N VAL A 284 -2.83 -0.34 4.54
CA VAL A 284 -2.17 0.86 5.09
C VAL A 284 -2.73 2.14 4.47
N ILE A 285 -2.91 2.19 3.15
CA ILE A 285 -3.48 3.36 2.46
C ILE A 285 -4.89 3.65 2.98
N SER A 286 -5.74 2.62 3.12
CA SER A 286 -7.09 2.77 3.65
C SER A 286 -7.09 3.36 5.07
N VAL A 287 -6.34 2.74 5.99
CA VAL A 287 -6.25 3.19 7.38
C VAL A 287 -5.74 4.62 7.48
N GLN A 288 -4.66 4.95 6.77
CA GLN A 288 -4.07 6.29 6.85
C GLN A 288 -4.94 7.35 6.17
N THR A 289 -5.74 6.99 5.18
CA THR A 289 -6.76 7.88 4.59
C THR A 289 -7.83 8.20 5.63
N ALA A 290 -8.33 7.20 6.37
CA ALA A 290 -9.29 7.40 7.44
C ALA A 290 -8.71 8.25 8.58
N VAL A 291 -7.46 8.00 8.98
CA VAL A 291 -6.75 8.81 10.00
C VAL A 291 -6.59 10.26 9.54
N ALA A 292 -6.17 10.49 8.30
CA ALA A 292 -6.04 11.84 7.74
C ALA A 292 -7.39 12.57 7.73
N GLN A 293 -8.48 11.89 7.31
CA GLN A 293 -9.81 12.50 7.31
C GLN A 293 -10.31 12.81 8.73
N ALA A 294 -10.07 11.90 9.68
CA ALA A 294 -10.41 12.13 11.08
C ALA A 294 -9.63 13.33 11.66
N ALA A 295 -8.35 13.47 11.32
CA ALA A 295 -7.51 14.60 11.71
C ALA A 295 -8.01 15.92 11.10
N ILE A 296 -8.40 15.94 9.82
CA ILE A 296 -9.01 17.11 9.15
C ILE A 296 -10.28 17.53 9.89
N ASN A 297 -11.17 16.58 10.21
CA ASN A 297 -12.42 16.86 10.91
C ASN A 297 -12.18 17.36 12.34
N ARG A 298 -11.20 16.79 13.07
CA ARG A 298 -10.80 17.25 14.40
C ARG A 298 -10.23 18.66 14.36
N ARG A 299 -9.36 18.95 13.37
CA ARG A 299 -8.80 20.28 13.16
C ARG A 299 -9.89 21.30 12.91
N SER A 300 -10.77 21.06 11.93
CA SER A 300 -11.85 22.00 11.59
C SER A 300 -12.77 22.25 12.79
N ARG A 301 -13.16 21.21 13.52
CA ARG A 301 -13.99 21.36 14.72
C ARG A 301 -13.30 22.20 15.79
N ASN A 302 -12.05 21.89 16.13
CA ASN A 302 -11.34 22.63 17.18
C ASN A 302 -10.96 24.05 16.75
N GLN A 303 -10.76 24.29 15.45
CA GLN A 303 -10.56 25.63 14.89
C GLN A 303 -11.81 26.49 15.09
N ASN A 304 -12.99 25.98 14.75
CA ASN A 304 -14.24 26.70 14.97
C ASN A 304 -14.48 26.96 16.46
N LEU A 305 -14.23 25.97 17.33
CA LEU A 305 -14.38 26.14 18.78
C LEU A 305 -13.35 27.13 19.37
N LEU A 306 -12.16 27.21 18.79
CA LEU A 306 -11.16 28.20 19.17
C LEU A 306 -11.63 29.61 18.80
N GLU A 307 -12.22 29.78 17.62
CA GLU A 307 -12.81 31.06 17.18
C GLU A 307 -13.96 31.46 18.10
N ASP A 308 -14.90 30.54 18.38
CA ASP A 308 -16.01 30.77 19.31
C ASP A 308 -15.50 31.16 20.72
N ALA A 309 -14.46 30.49 21.21
CA ALA A 309 -13.86 30.81 22.51
C ALA A 309 -13.27 32.23 22.52
N ASN A 310 -12.50 32.61 21.49
CA ASN A 310 -11.95 33.97 21.39
C ASN A 310 -13.06 35.03 21.37
N ASP A 311 -14.13 34.81 20.62
CA ASP A 311 -15.27 35.73 20.56
C ASP A 311 -15.96 35.87 21.93
N LEU A 312 -16.15 34.76 22.65
CA LEU A 312 -16.71 34.77 24.00
C LEU A 312 -15.82 35.55 24.98
N CYS A 313 -14.51 35.34 24.93
CA CYS A 313 -13.57 36.03 25.80
C CYS A 313 -13.55 37.54 25.55
N HIS A 314 -13.62 37.94 24.28
CA HIS A 314 -13.77 39.34 23.92
C HIS A 314 -15.10 39.92 24.45
N SER A 315 -16.19 39.16 24.39
CA SER A 315 -17.48 39.63 24.92
C SER A 315 -17.45 39.86 26.43
N PHE A 316 -16.76 39.01 27.20
CA PHE A 316 -16.57 39.21 28.64
C PHE A 316 -15.73 40.45 28.95
N GLU A 317 -14.69 40.73 28.15
CA GLU A 317 -13.88 41.95 28.30
C GLU A 317 -14.71 43.21 28.02
N VAL A 318 -15.48 43.23 26.93
CA VAL A 318 -16.35 44.35 26.57
C VAL A 318 -17.44 44.59 27.63
N GLU A 319 -18.08 43.52 28.11
CA GLU A 319 -19.07 43.61 29.21
C GLU A 319 -18.39 44.15 30.47
N TYR A 320 -17.21 43.64 30.81
CA TYR A 320 -16.49 44.05 32.00
C TYR A 320 -16.16 45.55 31.98
N GLU A 321 -15.64 46.04 30.85
CA GLU A 321 -15.31 47.45 30.65
C GLU A 321 -16.57 48.33 30.71
N ALA A 322 -17.65 47.92 30.05
CA ALA A 322 -18.91 48.68 30.03
C ALA A 322 -19.52 48.82 31.43
N VAL A 323 -19.59 47.71 32.20
CA VAL A 323 -20.09 47.73 33.58
C VAL A 323 -19.17 48.57 34.47
N THR A 324 -17.85 48.40 34.37
CA THR A 324 -16.88 49.18 35.16
C THR A 324 -16.97 50.68 34.87
N ALA A 325 -17.15 51.07 33.60
CA ALA A 325 -17.38 52.45 33.22
C ALA A 325 -18.69 53.00 33.79
N GLY A 326 -19.77 52.21 33.73
CA GLY A 326 -21.06 52.55 34.36
C GLY A 326 -20.92 52.78 35.87
N ARG A 327 -20.23 51.89 36.59
CA ARG A 327 -19.98 52.03 38.03
C ARG A 327 -19.16 53.29 38.36
N ARG A 328 -18.16 53.63 37.54
CA ARG A 328 -17.41 54.89 37.69
C ARG A 328 -18.31 56.12 37.53
N GLN A 329 -19.23 56.12 36.57
CA GLN A 329 -20.18 57.21 36.38
C GLN A 329 -21.13 57.35 37.58
N GLU A 330 -21.62 56.24 38.14
CA GLU A 330 -22.42 56.25 39.37
C GLU A 330 -21.66 56.90 40.53
N LEU A 331 -20.39 56.56 40.75
CA LEU A 331 -19.57 57.18 41.80
C LEU A 331 -19.36 58.69 41.57
N VAL A 332 -19.17 59.12 40.33
CA VAL A 332 -19.05 60.54 39.97
C VAL A 332 -20.33 61.30 40.35
N LEU A 333 -21.50 60.77 39.97
CA LEU A 333 -22.79 61.38 40.29
C LEU A 333 -23.04 61.48 41.80
N ILE A 334 -22.68 60.44 42.55
CA ILE A 334 -22.81 60.45 44.02
C ILE A 334 -21.88 61.47 44.67
N ASN A 335 -20.64 61.61 44.19
CA ASN A 335 -19.72 62.64 44.67
C ASN A 335 -20.24 64.05 44.39
N GLU A 336 -20.89 64.26 43.23
CA GLU A 336 -21.53 65.53 42.92
C GLU A 336 -22.74 65.82 43.81
N LEU A 337 -23.57 64.82 44.09
CA LEU A 337 -24.69 64.93 45.05
C LEU A 337 -24.19 65.28 46.46
N GLU A 338 -23.09 64.67 46.90
CA GLU A 338 -22.47 64.99 48.20
C GLU A 338 -22.00 66.45 48.26
N ARG A 339 -21.38 66.95 47.18
CA ARG A 339 -20.96 68.35 47.07
C ARG A 339 -22.14 69.31 47.13
N LEU A 340 -23.23 69.01 46.41
CA LEU A 340 -24.44 69.82 46.41
C LEU A 340 -25.15 69.82 47.77
N ALA A 341 -25.25 68.65 48.42
CA ALA A 341 -25.81 68.52 49.76
C ALA A 341 -24.99 69.30 50.80
N THR A 342 -23.67 69.23 50.74
CA THR A 342 -22.76 69.97 51.64
C THR A 342 -22.92 71.49 51.45
N ARG A 343 -22.98 71.95 50.20
CA ARG A 343 -23.21 73.37 49.90
C ARG A 343 -24.55 73.87 50.43
N ARG A 344 -25.64 73.14 50.18
CA ARG A 344 -26.98 73.51 50.68
C ARG A 344 -27.05 73.50 52.21
N ALA A 345 -26.41 72.56 52.88
CA ALA A 345 -26.36 72.52 54.34
C ALA A 345 -25.61 73.74 54.91
N ALA A 346 -24.55 74.21 54.25
CA ALA A 346 -23.83 75.42 54.64
C ALA A 346 -24.67 76.69 54.40
N GLU A 347 -25.40 76.78 53.29
CA GLU A 347 -26.34 77.88 52.99
C GLU A 347 -27.52 77.96 53.97
N GLN A 348 -27.87 76.86 54.65
CA GLN A 348 -28.93 76.82 55.66
C GLN A 348 -28.45 77.12 57.10
N GLN A 349 -27.13 77.20 57.31
CA GLN A 349 -26.51 77.56 58.59
C GLN A 349 -26.08 79.03 58.66
N SER A 350 -26.06 79.74 57.54
CA SER A 350 -25.99 81.21 57.45
C SER A 350 -27.38 81.82 57.51
#